data_AF-A0A9Q9WYK4-F1
#
_entry.id   AF-A0A9Q9WYK4-F1
#
_cell.length_a   1.000
_cell.length_b   1.000
_cell.length_c   1.000
_cell.angle_alpha   90.00
_cell.angle_beta   90.00
_cell.angle_gamma   90.00
#
_symmetry.space_group_name_H-M   'P 1'
#
loop_
_entity.id
_entity.type
_entity.pdbx_description
1 polymer ?
#
loop_
_entity_poly.entity_id
_entity_poly.type
_entity_poly.pdbx_seq_one_letter_code
_entity_poly.pdbx_strand_id
1 'polypeptide(L)'
;MPGADPLLVADGNTPTLTLLDHRIGFPHDKAQSISGSSHVGLLQSTSLISRPPTASNYLLGMLRAGLWGTASQNSTLGWEGLDTRPDAGDSSGWIGVKKGVRGALFEFLRLHPDIRALGAEPHFFDRHFARGLGWYRSMMPKALNGQIVMEKTPRYFISPETPGRIHAMSRDIKLIVVVRDPITRAISDYTQIISKTPDIPSFESLAFRNRSTGQIDSLWSPLYIGLYARHLERWLAYFPLSQIHFVHGERLISDPAGEVGRVQDFLGLQRIITDKHFYFNKTKGFPCLKKPEGSSRPHCLGKTKGRTHPKIDQKVIQKLREFYQPHNLKFYQMAGMDFGWQWTRRSFRA
;
A
#
# COMPACT_ATOMS: atom_id res chain seq x y z
N MET A 1 2.04 9.17 -44.59
CA MET A 1 1.38 8.13 -43.76
C MET A 1 1.43 6.81 -44.53
N PRO A 2 1.48 5.62 -43.91
CA PRO A 2 1.34 5.29 -42.48
C PRO A 2 2.43 5.94 -41.59
N GLY A 3 2.37 5.91 -40.26
CA GLY A 3 1.44 5.19 -39.37
C GLY A 3 2.24 4.29 -38.43
N ALA A 4 2.83 4.90 -37.41
CA ALA A 4 3.65 4.23 -36.41
C ALA A 4 3.01 4.44 -35.02
N ASP A 5 2.57 3.34 -34.40
CA ASP A 5 1.99 3.38 -33.06
C ASP A 5 3.03 3.82 -32.01
N PRO A 6 2.66 4.64 -31.02
CA PRO A 6 3.53 4.95 -29.89
C PRO A 6 3.70 3.71 -29.00
N LEU A 7 4.83 3.03 -29.15
CA LEU A 7 5.20 1.81 -28.42
C LEU A 7 4.94 1.92 -26.90
N LEU A 8 4.02 1.09 -26.39
CA LEU A 8 3.64 1.01 -24.98
C LEU A 8 4.72 0.33 -24.12
N VAL A 9 5.81 1.04 -23.83
CA VAL A 9 6.87 0.60 -22.90
C VAL A 9 6.42 0.76 -21.43
N ALA A 10 5.40 -0.01 -21.05
CA ALA A 10 4.66 0.18 -19.80
C ALA A 10 5.13 -0.72 -18.64
N ASP A 11 6.41 -0.69 -18.21
CA ASP A 11 6.81 -1.42 -16.98
C ASP A 11 8.03 -0.93 -16.16
N GLY A 12 7.80 0.00 -15.21
CA GLY A 12 8.77 0.35 -14.16
C GLY A 12 8.39 1.42 -13.10
N ASN A 13 8.74 1.12 -11.83
CA ASN A 13 9.38 2.02 -10.84
C ASN A 13 8.70 3.28 -10.27
N THR A 14 7.38 3.38 -10.31
CA THR A 14 6.64 4.40 -9.56
C THR A 14 6.88 4.33 -8.02
N PRO A 15 6.48 5.36 -7.24
CA PRO A 15 5.99 5.12 -5.88
C PRO A 15 4.86 4.07 -5.90
N THR A 16 4.93 3.07 -5.02
CA THR A 16 4.04 1.88 -4.97
C THR A 16 2.69 2.11 -4.32
N LEU A 17 1.81 1.12 -4.35
CA LEU A 17 0.78 0.99 -3.34
C LEU A 17 0.72 -0.53 -2.92
N THR A 18 0.57 -0.87 -1.63
CA THR A 18 0.78 -2.18 -0.93
C THR A 18 -0.47 -2.66 -0.16
N LEU A 19 -1.48 -3.30 -0.79
CA LEU A 19 -2.77 -3.56 -0.11
C LEU A 19 -2.59 -4.42 1.13
N LEU A 20 -3.51 -4.37 2.10
CA LEU A 20 -3.55 -5.24 3.29
C LEU A 20 -5.01 -5.38 3.82
N ASP A 21 -5.86 -6.16 3.16
CA ASP A 21 -7.27 -6.26 3.53
C ASP A 21 -7.49 -7.03 4.85
N HIS A 22 -8.30 -6.46 5.76
CA HIS A 22 -8.70 -7.05 7.03
C HIS A 22 -9.95 -7.94 6.94
N ARG A 23 -10.78 -7.79 5.88
CA ARG A 23 -12.12 -8.44 5.80
C ARG A 23 -12.20 -9.70 4.93
N ILE A 24 -11.08 -10.35 4.59
CA ILE A 24 -11.07 -11.61 3.84
C ILE A 24 -10.97 -12.84 4.76
N GLY A 25 -12.01 -13.05 5.57
CA GLY A 25 -12.25 -14.33 6.23
C GLY A 25 -12.83 -15.33 5.24
N PHE A 26 -12.14 -16.45 5.00
CA PHE A 26 -12.67 -17.54 4.18
C PHE A 26 -13.56 -18.44 5.04
N PRO A 27 -14.82 -18.74 4.63
CA PRO A 27 -15.57 -19.79 5.28
C PRO A 27 -14.85 -21.13 5.08
N HIS A 28 -14.73 -21.91 6.17
CA HIS A 28 -14.36 -23.31 6.05
C HIS A 28 -15.59 -24.07 5.51
N ASP A 29 -15.58 -24.37 4.22
CA ASP A 29 -16.51 -25.33 3.64
C ASP A 29 -16.33 -26.68 4.33
N LYS A 30 -17.25 -27.02 5.23
CA LYS A 30 -17.35 -28.37 5.79
C LYS A 30 -17.76 -29.31 4.66
N ALA A 31 -17.02 -30.39 4.48
CA ALA A 31 -17.43 -31.45 3.58
C ALA A 31 -18.82 -31.98 3.98
N GLN A 32 -19.77 -31.96 3.04
CA GLN A 32 -21.02 -32.71 3.13
C GLN A 32 -21.10 -33.65 1.92
N SER A 33 -20.72 -34.90 2.14
CA SER A 33 -21.08 -36.01 1.27
C SER A 33 -22.59 -36.26 1.38
N ILE A 34 -23.33 -36.18 0.28
CA ILE A 34 -24.75 -36.53 0.25
C ILE A 34 -24.92 -38.02 -0.08
N SER A 35 -25.22 -38.81 0.94
CA SER A 35 -26.02 -40.04 0.84
C SER A 35 -26.78 -40.18 2.16
N GLY A 36 -28.06 -40.55 2.11
CA GLY A 36 -28.96 -40.43 3.26
C GLY A 36 -29.73 -41.72 3.57
N SER A 37 -30.33 -41.76 4.76
CA SER A 37 -31.50 -42.59 5.03
C SER A 37 -32.34 -42.00 6.17
N SER A 38 -33.65 -41.99 5.94
CA SER A 38 -34.76 -42.16 6.89
C SER A 38 -34.42 -42.57 8.34
N HIS A 39 -34.98 -41.88 9.34
CA HIS A 39 -36.33 -42.19 9.88
C HIS A 39 -36.83 -41.20 10.96
N VAL A 40 -37.96 -41.52 11.61
CA VAL A 40 -38.84 -40.60 12.39
C VAL A 40 -38.57 -40.65 13.90
N GLY A 41 -38.79 -39.53 14.61
CA GLY A 41 -38.75 -39.43 16.08
C GLY A 41 -39.61 -38.27 16.62
N LEU A 42 -40.08 -38.36 17.87
CA LEU A 42 -41.14 -37.50 18.42
C LEU A 42 -40.67 -36.27 19.22
N LEU A 43 -41.61 -35.31 19.31
CA LEU A 43 -41.82 -34.31 20.35
C LEU A 43 -41.18 -34.58 21.74
N GLN A 44 -40.61 -33.54 22.36
CA GLN A 44 -41.18 -32.97 23.60
C GLN A 44 -40.62 -31.59 23.93
N SER A 45 -41.32 -30.87 24.82
CA SER A 45 -41.01 -29.49 25.25
C SER A 45 -40.72 -29.43 26.75
N THR A 46 -39.79 -28.58 27.17
CA THR A 46 -39.77 -28.04 28.55
C THR A 46 -39.17 -26.64 28.57
N SER A 47 -39.76 -25.76 29.38
CA SER A 47 -39.31 -24.40 29.66
C SER A 47 -38.78 -24.29 31.09
N LEU A 48 -37.75 -23.47 31.33
CA LEU A 48 -37.44 -22.98 32.68
C LEU A 48 -36.99 -21.51 32.65
N ILE A 49 -37.26 -20.80 33.75
CA ILE A 49 -37.13 -19.35 33.89
C ILE A 49 -36.24 -19.03 35.11
N SER A 50 -35.34 -18.06 34.99
CA SER A 50 -34.79 -17.31 36.13
C SER A 50 -34.37 -15.90 35.70
N ARG A 51 -34.10 -15.00 36.67
CA ARG A 51 -34.06 -13.53 36.49
C ARG A 51 -32.74 -12.87 36.95
N PRO A 52 -32.47 -11.60 36.57
CA PRO A 52 -31.19 -10.91 36.79
C PRO A 52 -31.21 -9.86 37.93
N PRO A 53 -30.03 -9.29 38.26
CA PRO A 53 -29.82 -7.88 38.62
C PRO A 53 -29.13 -7.12 37.44
N THR A 54 -29.48 -5.90 36.99
CA THR A 54 -29.51 -4.56 37.65
C THR A 54 -28.16 -4.06 38.17
N ALA A 55 -27.70 -2.81 37.96
CA ALA A 55 -28.07 -1.71 37.03
C ALA A 55 -26.87 -0.69 37.00
N SER A 56 -26.84 0.52 36.42
CA SER A 56 -27.82 1.40 35.74
C SER A 56 -27.10 2.51 34.93
N ASN A 57 -27.87 3.33 34.19
CA ASN A 57 -27.55 4.67 33.64
C ASN A 57 -26.58 4.70 32.43
N TYR A 58 -26.75 5.56 31.41
CA TYR A 58 -27.43 6.87 31.36
C TYR A 58 -28.51 7.03 30.26
N LEU A 59 -29.34 8.07 30.45
CA LEU A 59 -30.34 8.70 29.57
C LEU A 59 -29.68 9.52 28.42
N LEU A 60 -30.36 10.11 27.41
CA LEU A 60 -31.69 9.97 26.75
C LEU A 60 -31.75 10.99 25.57
N GLY A 61 -32.49 10.70 24.48
CA GLY A 61 -32.88 11.67 23.43
C GLY A 61 -33.11 10.97 22.07
N MET A 62 -34.34 10.80 21.55
CA MET A 62 -35.26 11.79 20.95
C MET A 62 -34.62 12.53 19.75
N LEU A 63 -35.22 12.58 18.55
CA LEU A 63 -36.65 12.68 18.19
C LEU A 63 -37.10 11.74 17.04
N ARG A 64 -38.43 11.63 16.82
CA ARG A 64 -39.05 10.91 15.69
C ARG A 64 -40.37 11.56 15.24
N ALA A 65 -40.46 11.98 13.96
CA ALA A 65 -41.66 12.41 13.21
C ALA A 65 -41.26 12.50 11.71
N GLY A 66 -42.10 12.34 10.67
CA GLY A 66 -43.48 11.86 10.44
C GLY A 66 -43.62 11.65 8.91
N LEU A 67 -44.32 10.64 8.35
CA LEU A 67 -45.78 10.51 8.22
C LEU A 67 -46.44 11.79 7.64
N TRP A 68 -47.03 11.87 6.43
CA TRP A 68 -47.34 10.90 5.34
C TRP A 68 -47.19 11.58 3.94
N GLY A 69 -47.15 10.80 2.85
CA GLY A 69 -47.35 11.30 1.47
C GLY A 69 -47.45 10.14 0.45
N THR A 70 -48.44 10.16 -0.46
CA THR A 70 -48.87 8.96 -1.21
C THR A 70 -48.57 8.95 -2.71
N ALA A 71 -47.95 7.87 -3.15
CA ALA A 71 -48.09 7.13 -4.42
C ALA A 71 -48.46 7.86 -5.75
N SER A 72 -47.59 7.68 -6.76
CA SER A 72 -48.00 7.17 -8.08
C SER A 72 -46.82 6.43 -8.77
N GLN A 73 -47.08 5.70 -9.85
CA GLN A 73 -46.20 4.64 -10.39
C GLN A 73 -45.53 4.99 -11.72
N ASN A 74 -44.29 4.53 -11.94
CA ASN A 74 -44.01 3.42 -12.89
C ASN A 74 -42.53 3.04 -13.01
N SER A 75 -42.27 1.73 -13.17
CA SER A 75 -41.04 1.08 -13.71
C SER A 75 -39.68 1.37 -13.03
N THR A 76 -38.79 0.40 -12.76
CA THR A 76 -38.77 -1.05 -13.09
C THR A 76 -37.87 -1.82 -12.10
N LEU A 77 -38.11 -3.13 -11.95
CA LEU A 77 -37.22 -4.14 -11.33
C LEU A 77 -36.84 -3.88 -9.85
N GLY A 78 -37.61 -4.50 -8.94
CA GLY A 78 -37.48 -4.29 -7.49
C GLY A 78 -36.45 -5.16 -6.76
N TRP A 79 -36.10 -4.71 -5.56
CA TRP A 79 -35.36 -5.44 -4.53
C TRP A 79 -35.98 -5.14 -3.15
N GLU A 80 -36.86 -6.01 -2.66
CA GLU A 80 -37.31 -6.00 -1.25
C GLU A 80 -37.38 -7.43 -0.71
N GLY A 81 -37.09 -7.58 0.59
CA GLY A 81 -36.87 -8.87 1.25
C GLY A 81 -35.83 -8.71 2.36
N LEU A 82 -36.20 -8.00 3.42
CA LEU A 82 -35.28 -7.63 4.51
C LEU A 82 -34.93 -8.81 5.42
N ASP A 83 -33.71 -8.80 5.95
CA ASP A 83 -33.52 -9.04 7.38
C ASP A 83 -32.68 -7.88 7.95
N THR A 84 -32.93 -7.51 9.21
CA THR A 84 -32.32 -6.34 9.86
C THR A 84 -32.06 -6.58 11.34
N ARG A 85 -30.78 -6.63 11.72
CA ARG A 85 -30.27 -6.33 13.07
C ARG A 85 -28.80 -5.84 12.98
N PRO A 86 -28.28 -5.13 13.99
CA PRO A 86 -27.32 -4.06 13.75
C PRO A 86 -25.87 -4.34 14.18
N ASP A 87 -25.02 -3.33 13.98
CA ASP A 87 -23.77 -3.04 14.72
C ASP A 87 -22.63 -4.09 14.65
N ALA A 88 -21.93 -4.14 13.52
CA ALA A 88 -20.65 -4.85 13.39
C ALA A 88 -19.65 -4.24 12.37
N GLY A 89 -19.19 -3.01 12.64
CA GLY A 89 -17.83 -2.55 12.30
C GLY A 89 -17.49 -2.11 10.85
N ASP A 90 -16.82 -0.97 10.78
CA ASP A 90 -15.85 -0.63 9.73
C ASP A 90 -14.69 -1.64 9.69
N SER A 91 -13.95 -1.73 8.57
CA SER A 91 -12.66 -2.44 8.34
C SER A 91 -12.44 -2.72 6.84
N SER A 92 -12.46 -1.67 6.04
CA SER A 92 -12.04 -1.64 4.63
C SER A 92 -10.56 -2.04 4.46
N GLY A 93 -10.11 -2.29 3.22
CA GLY A 93 -8.79 -2.90 2.93
C GLY A 93 -7.58 -2.00 3.26
N TRP A 94 -6.33 -2.25 2.84
CA TRP A 94 -5.19 -1.28 3.05
C TRP A 94 -4.37 -1.00 1.77
N ILE A 95 -3.35 -0.08 1.62
CA ILE A 95 -2.41 0.15 0.45
C ILE A 95 -1.25 1.27 0.46
N GLY A 96 0.12 1.03 0.38
CA GLY A 96 1.18 2.09 -0.01
C GLY A 96 2.66 1.85 -0.65
N VAL A 97 3.57 2.88 -0.73
CA VAL A 97 4.73 3.32 -1.66
C VAL A 97 6.09 2.56 -1.89
N LYS A 98 6.98 2.99 -2.86
CA LYS A 98 8.27 2.47 -3.49
C LYS A 98 9.12 3.69 -4.02
N LYS A 99 10.28 3.56 -4.72
CA LYS A 99 11.19 2.40 -4.95
C LYS A 99 12.45 2.64 -4.12
N GLY A 100 12.28 2.36 -2.84
CA GLY A 100 13.31 2.05 -1.89
C GLY A 100 12.85 0.80 -1.16
N VAL A 101 13.81 -0.04 -0.80
CA VAL A 101 13.70 -0.95 0.35
C VAL A 101 12.42 -1.82 0.36
N ARG A 102 12.04 -2.30 -0.85
CA ARG A 102 11.37 -3.59 -1.04
C ARG A 102 11.96 -4.44 -2.18
N GLY A 103 12.09 -5.76 -2.07
CA GLY A 103 11.35 -6.71 -1.22
C GLY A 103 11.29 -6.39 0.27
N ALA A 104 12.43 -6.15 0.93
CA ALA A 104 12.59 -5.72 2.34
C ALA A 104 11.28 -5.59 3.15
N LEU A 105 10.64 -4.42 3.34
CA LEU A 105 9.41 -4.32 4.17
C LEU A 105 8.36 -5.41 3.89
N PHE A 106 8.14 -5.79 2.63
CA PHE A 106 7.16 -6.80 2.26
C PHE A 106 7.63 -8.20 2.71
N GLU A 107 8.87 -8.57 2.42
CA GLU A 107 9.46 -9.82 2.92
C GLU A 107 9.66 -9.82 4.45
N PHE A 108 9.78 -8.63 5.07
CA PHE A 108 9.94 -8.45 6.51
C PHE A 108 8.59 -8.62 7.22
N LEU A 109 7.52 -8.00 6.71
CA LEU A 109 6.17 -8.14 7.24
C LEU A 109 5.63 -9.57 7.11
N ARG A 110 6.05 -10.32 6.08
CA ARG A 110 5.78 -11.77 5.95
C ARG A 110 6.32 -12.64 7.08
N LEU A 111 7.18 -12.12 7.96
CA LEU A 111 7.59 -12.80 9.19
C LEU A 111 6.50 -12.79 10.26
N HIS A 112 5.50 -11.89 10.16
CA HIS A 112 4.41 -11.81 11.10
C HIS A 112 3.40 -12.95 10.83
N PRO A 113 3.02 -13.78 11.83
CA PRO A 113 2.09 -14.88 11.62
C PRO A 113 0.73 -14.41 11.08
N ASP A 114 0.30 -13.22 11.48
CA ASP A 114 -0.99 -12.63 11.07
C ASP A 114 -0.93 -11.83 9.75
N ILE A 115 0.08 -12.07 8.90
CA ILE A 115 0.19 -11.46 7.57
C ILE A 115 0.25 -12.55 6.49
N ARG A 116 -0.67 -12.49 5.51
CA ARG A 116 -0.68 -13.31 4.29
C ARG A 116 -0.42 -12.43 3.09
N ALA A 117 0.53 -12.78 2.22
CA ALA A 117 1.08 -11.85 1.24
C ALA A 117 1.14 -12.41 -0.20
N LEU A 118 0.48 -11.74 -1.14
CA LEU A 118 0.59 -11.94 -2.58
C LEU A 118 1.96 -11.45 -3.08
N GLY A 119 2.85 -12.37 -3.44
CA GLY A 119 4.21 -12.05 -3.91
C GLY A 119 4.27 -11.23 -5.21
N ALA A 120 3.24 -11.36 -6.06
CA ALA A 120 3.14 -10.65 -7.34
C ALA A 120 2.89 -9.13 -7.18
N GLU A 121 2.79 -8.43 -8.30
CA GLU A 121 2.37 -7.04 -8.39
C GLU A 121 1.12 -7.05 -9.30
N PRO A 122 -0.09 -7.32 -8.76
CA PRO A 122 -1.29 -7.69 -9.54
C PRO A 122 -1.81 -6.65 -10.53
N HIS A 123 -1.40 -5.38 -10.46
CA HIS A 123 -1.73 -4.37 -11.49
C HIS A 123 -3.24 -4.17 -11.75
N PHE A 124 -4.07 -4.44 -10.73
CA PHE A 124 -5.52 -4.34 -10.84
C PHE A 124 -5.98 -2.89 -10.95
N PHE A 125 -5.73 -2.06 -9.94
CA PHE A 125 -6.27 -0.70 -9.90
C PHE A 125 -5.68 0.29 -10.93
N ASP A 126 -4.65 -0.09 -11.71
CA ASP A 126 -4.08 0.71 -12.79
C ASP A 126 -4.09 0.09 -14.20
N ARG A 127 -4.07 -1.24 -14.36
CA ARG A 127 -4.09 -1.90 -15.70
C ARG A 127 -5.28 -2.84 -15.90
N HIS A 128 -5.66 -3.60 -14.88
CA HIS A 128 -6.54 -4.77 -15.01
C HIS A 128 -7.91 -4.58 -14.34
N PHE A 129 -8.28 -3.34 -14.00
CA PHE A 129 -9.51 -3.00 -13.28
C PHE A 129 -10.78 -3.54 -13.97
N ALA A 130 -10.80 -3.55 -15.31
CA ALA A 130 -11.89 -4.10 -16.12
C ALA A 130 -12.12 -5.62 -15.95
N ARG A 131 -11.20 -6.36 -15.30
CA ARG A 131 -11.42 -7.77 -14.92
C ARG A 131 -12.30 -7.94 -13.68
N GLY A 132 -12.67 -6.86 -13.02
CA GLY A 132 -13.57 -6.84 -11.87
C GLY A 132 -12.97 -7.39 -10.56
N LEU A 133 -13.67 -7.12 -9.46
CA LEU A 133 -13.24 -7.52 -8.11
C LEU A 133 -13.16 -9.04 -7.92
N GLY A 134 -13.92 -9.83 -8.69
CA GLY A 134 -13.83 -11.29 -8.68
C GLY A 134 -12.45 -11.80 -9.10
N TRP A 135 -11.88 -11.26 -10.18
CA TRP A 135 -10.52 -11.57 -10.62
C TRP A 135 -9.46 -11.05 -9.64
N TYR A 136 -9.67 -9.85 -9.09
CA TYR A 136 -8.76 -9.32 -8.07
C TYR A 136 -8.71 -10.22 -6.83
N ARG A 137 -9.88 -10.62 -6.29
CA ARG A 137 -10.00 -11.52 -5.14
C ARG A 137 -9.41 -12.90 -5.41
N SER A 138 -9.52 -13.45 -6.63
CA SER A 138 -8.99 -14.78 -6.95
C SER A 138 -7.46 -14.88 -6.93
N MET A 139 -6.74 -13.76 -6.99
CA MET A 139 -5.29 -13.70 -6.79
C MET A 139 -4.85 -13.66 -5.33
N MET A 140 -5.76 -13.40 -4.38
CA MET A 140 -5.39 -13.24 -2.98
C MET A 140 -5.04 -14.59 -2.32
N PRO A 141 -4.00 -14.63 -1.45
CA PRO A 141 -3.71 -15.83 -0.67
C PRO A 141 -4.87 -16.14 0.29
N LYS A 142 -5.09 -17.43 0.56
CA LYS A 142 -5.98 -17.84 1.65
C LYS A 142 -5.46 -17.35 3.00
N ALA A 143 -6.37 -16.93 3.85
CA ALA A 143 -6.12 -16.36 5.17
C ALA A 143 -7.13 -16.87 6.20
N LEU A 144 -6.69 -16.90 7.46
CA LEU A 144 -7.52 -17.20 8.63
C LEU A 144 -8.07 -15.90 9.23
N ASN A 145 -9.14 -15.99 10.02
CA ASN A 145 -9.69 -14.86 10.74
C ASN A 145 -8.63 -14.20 11.63
N GLY A 146 -8.54 -12.86 11.60
CA GLY A 146 -7.52 -12.08 12.29
C GLY A 146 -6.24 -11.82 11.46
N GLN A 147 -6.00 -12.57 10.38
CA GLN A 147 -4.87 -12.31 9.49
C GLN A 147 -5.18 -11.22 8.46
N ILE A 148 -4.17 -10.42 8.12
CA ILE A 148 -4.25 -9.32 7.14
C ILE A 148 -3.74 -9.80 5.77
N VAL A 149 -4.48 -9.54 4.69
CA VAL A 149 -4.20 -10.03 3.32
C VAL A 149 -3.59 -8.96 2.43
N MET A 150 -2.27 -9.04 2.19
CA MET A 150 -1.50 -8.00 1.51
C MET A 150 -1.09 -8.26 0.04
N GLU A 151 -1.02 -7.20 -0.78
CA GLU A 151 -0.34 -7.16 -2.10
C GLU A 151 0.62 -5.96 -2.21
N LYS A 152 1.30 -5.74 -3.34
CA LYS A 152 2.18 -4.57 -3.58
C LYS A 152 2.41 -4.19 -5.04
N THR A 153 1.41 -3.57 -5.65
CA THR A 153 1.43 -3.08 -7.01
C THR A 153 1.96 -1.65 -7.10
N PRO A 154 2.97 -1.36 -7.94
CA PRO A 154 3.54 -0.04 -7.92
C PRO A 154 2.62 1.09 -8.39
N ARG A 155 2.15 0.99 -9.62
CA ARG A 155 1.84 2.18 -10.41
C ARG A 155 0.72 3.05 -9.84
N TYR A 156 -0.13 2.43 -9.03
CA TYR A 156 -1.19 3.02 -8.21
C TYR A 156 -0.88 4.42 -7.62
N PHE A 157 0.21 4.70 -6.86
CA PHE A 157 0.38 6.03 -6.20
C PHE A 157 0.49 7.21 -7.19
N ILE A 158 0.98 6.97 -8.42
CA ILE A 158 0.99 8.02 -9.45
C ILE A 158 -0.25 7.99 -10.34
N SER A 159 -0.89 6.83 -10.51
CA SER A 159 -2.10 6.67 -11.34
C SER A 159 -3.24 7.55 -10.83
N PRO A 160 -3.74 8.51 -11.63
CA PRO A 160 -4.78 9.45 -11.19
C PRO A 160 -6.10 8.79 -10.78
N GLU A 161 -6.43 7.64 -11.37
CA GLU A 161 -7.72 6.95 -11.23
C GLU A 161 -7.74 6.03 -9.99
N THR A 162 -6.56 5.62 -9.54
CA THR A 162 -6.40 4.58 -8.53
C THR A 162 -6.92 4.98 -7.12
N PRO A 163 -6.78 6.22 -6.62
CA PRO A 163 -7.41 6.63 -5.36
C PRO A 163 -8.92 6.37 -5.34
N GLY A 164 -9.65 6.87 -6.34
CA GLY A 164 -11.10 6.71 -6.43
C GLY A 164 -11.54 5.26 -6.60
N ARG A 165 -10.83 4.47 -7.40
CA ARG A 165 -11.12 3.04 -7.57
C ARG A 165 -10.91 2.23 -6.29
N ILE A 166 -9.90 2.58 -5.49
CA ILE A 166 -9.60 1.93 -4.21
C ILE A 166 -10.63 2.34 -3.15
N HIS A 167 -10.99 3.63 -3.07
CA HIS A 167 -12.05 4.14 -2.19
C HIS A 167 -13.42 3.53 -2.52
N ALA A 168 -13.69 3.30 -3.82
CA ALA A 168 -14.92 2.64 -4.29
C ALA A 168 -14.96 1.13 -3.99
N MET A 169 -13.82 0.45 -3.81
CA MET A 169 -13.80 -0.90 -3.27
C MET A 169 -14.14 -0.88 -1.77
N SER A 170 -13.52 0.03 -1.01
CA SER A 170 -13.66 0.09 0.45
C SER A 170 -13.05 1.42 0.97
N ARG A 171 -13.64 2.10 1.97
CA ARG A 171 -13.36 3.53 2.28
C ARG A 171 -12.39 3.80 3.43
N ASP A 172 -12.56 3.07 4.53
CA ASP A 172 -11.72 3.00 5.73
C ASP A 172 -10.37 2.30 5.42
N ILE A 173 -9.91 2.45 4.17
CA ILE A 173 -8.80 1.75 3.57
C ILE A 173 -7.47 2.37 4.00
N LYS A 174 -6.72 1.61 4.77
CA LYS A 174 -5.49 1.99 5.61
C LYS A 174 -4.43 2.19 4.37
N LEU A 175 -3.36 2.99 4.39
CA LEU A 175 -2.31 3.14 3.34
C LEU A 175 -0.86 3.14 3.95
N ILE A 176 0.16 2.53 3.31
CA ILE A 176 1.57 2.44 3.84
C ILE A 176 2.64 2.99 2.86
N VAL A 177 2.90 4.28 2.89
CA VAL A 177 3.69 5.04 1.91
C VAL A 177 5.22 4.97 2.16
N VAL A 178 5.92 3.95 1.62
CA VAL A 178 7.40 3.77 1.75
C VAL A 178 8.23 4.70 0.84
N VAL A 179 8.50 5.92 1.29
CA VAL A 179 9.25 6.97 0.56
C VAL A 179 10.79 6.83 0.67
N ARG A 180 11.52 7.65 -0.09
CA ARG A 180 12.99 7.75 -0.16
C ARG A 180 13.35 9.15 -0.68
N ASP A 181 14.55 9.66 -0.44
CA ASP A 181 15.07 10.86 -1.12
C ASP A 181 14.79 10.80 -2.64
N PRO A 182 14.04 11.78 -3.22
CA PRO A 182 13.66 11.78 -4.62
C PRO A 182 14.84 11.66 -5.60
N ILE A 183 16.02 12.18 -5.24
CA ILE A 183 17.20 12.18 -6.11
C ILE A 183 17.78 10.78 -6.21
N THR A 184 18.15 10.15 -5.09
CA THR A 184 18.65 8.77 -5.09
C THR A 184 17.57 7.75 -5.48
N ARG A 185 16.28 8.09 -5.34
CA ARG A 185 15.14 7.36 -5.92
C ARG A 185 15.15 7.45 -7.46
N ALA A 186 15.31 8.64 -8.05
CA ALA A 186 15.40 8.84 -9.49
C ALA A 186 16.63 8.15 -10.12
N ILE A 187 17.79 8.24 -9.47
CA ILE A 187 19.00 7.54 -9.93
C ILE A 187 18.81 6.02 -9.85
N SER A 188 18.18 5.51 -8.78
CA SER A 188 17.87 4.07 -8.63
C SER A 188 16.78 3.56 -9.61
N ASP A 189 16.07 4.47 -10.27
CA ASP A 189 15.08 4.21 -11.29
C ASP A 189 15.75 4.08 -12.66
N TYR A 190 16.47 5.14 -13.07
CA TYR A 190 17.33 5.18 -14.24
C TYR A 190 18.30 3.98 -14.28
N THR A 191 18.93 3.64 -13.15
CA THR A 191 19.82 2.46 -12.99
C THR A 191 19.12 1.12 -13.30
N GLN A 192 17.79 1.03 -13.15
CA GLN A 192 17.05 -0.15 -13.60
C GLN A 192 16.69 -0.05 -15.08
N ILE A 193 16.28 1.13 -15.56
CA ILE A 193 15.90 1.38 -16.95
C ILE A 193 17.06 0.98 -17.88
N ILE A 194 18.28 1.48 -17.63
CA ILE A 194 19.49 1.10 -18.40
C ILE A 194 19.89 -0.38 -18.23
N SER A 195 19.42 -1.06 -17.17
CA SER A 195 19.66 -2.50 -16.96
C SER A 195 18.61 -3.41 -17.62
N LYS A 196 17.61 -2.83 -18.31
CA LYS A 196 16.63 -3.51 -19.16
C LYS A 196 16.81 -3.14 -20.64
N THR A 197 17.20 -1.90 -20.90
CA THR A 197 17.27 -1.32 -22.23
C THR A 197 18.63 -0.62 -22.37
N PRO A 198 19.56 -1.14 -23.18
CA PRO A 198 20.84 -0.47 -23.44
C PRO A 198 20.62 0.83 -24.23
N ASP A 199 21.71 1.57 -24.45
CA ASP A 199 21.80 2.72 -25.37
C ASP A 199 20.87 3.92 -25.05
N ILE A 200 20.32 3.95 -23.84
CA ILE A 200 19.57 5.08 -23.31
C ILE A 200 20.51 6.25 -22.95
N PRO A 201 20.19 7.51 -23.30
CA PRO A 201 21.01 8.69 -22.99
C PRO A 201 21.29 8.87 -21.50
N SER A 202 22.38 9.56 -21.16
CA SER A 202 22.81 9.73 -19.77
C SER A 202 21.74 10.40 -18.89
N PHE A 203 21.80 10.14 -17.58
CA PHE A 203 20.92 10.75 -16.60
C PHE A 203 20.96 12.30 -16.66
N GLU A 204 22.14 12.88 -16.89
CA GLU A 204 22.36 14.32 -17.08
C GLU A 204 21.81 14.86 -18.40
N SER A 205 21.59 14.00 -19.39
CA SER A 205 20.89 14.36 -20.64
C SER A 205 19.37 14.38 -20.40
N LEU A 206 18.85 13.33 -19.77
CA LEU A 206 17.40 13.15 -19.57
C LEU A 206 16.82 13.99 -18.42
N ALA A 207 17.63 14.44 -17.46
CA ALA A 207 17.17 15.24 -16.33
C ALA A 207 16.81 16.69 -16.70
N PHE A 208 17.17 17.19 -17.88
CA PHE A 208 16.95 18.59 -18.30
C PHE A 208 16.15 18.67 -19.59
N ARG A 209 15.06 19.44 -19.56
CA ARG A 209 14.30 19.81 -20.77
C ARG A 209 15.10 20.78 -21.65
N ASN A 210 15.93 21.62 -21.03
CA ASN A 210 16.86 22.50 -21.72
C ASN A 210 18.14 22.64 -20.88
N ARG A 211 19.23 22.02 -21.34
CA ARG A 211 20.50 21.96 -20.60
C ARG A 211 21.19 23.33 -20.48
N SER A 212 21.08 24.19 -21.49
CA SER A 212 21.72 25.52 -21.54
C SER A 212 21.13 26.49 -20.51
N THR A 213 19.82 26.39 -20.25
CA THR A 213 19.11 27.17 -19.21
C THR A 213 19.11 26.50 -17.83
N GLY A 214 19.54 25.23 -17.76
CA GLY A 214 19.43 24.42 -16.54
C GLY A 214 17.99 24.04 -16.15
N GLN A 215 17.03 24.12 -17.09
CA GLN A 215 15.64 23.75 -16.84
C GLN A 215 15.48 22.23 -16.70
N ILE A 216 15.13 21.77 -15.50
CA ILE A 216 14.84 20.37 -15.19
C ILE A 216 13.59 19.89 -15.94
N ASP A 217 13.62 18.66 -16.48
CA ASP A 217 12.41 18.02 -17.00
C ASP A 217 11.60 17.37 -15.87
N SER A 218 10.64 18.12 -15.33
CA SER A 218 9.70 17.63 -14.32
C SER A 218 8.68 16.60 -14.84
N LEU A 219 8.62 16.37 -16.16
CA LEU A 219 7.73 15.39 -16.79
C LEU A 219 8.46 14.07 -17.11
N TRP A 220 9.79 14.08 -17.20
CA TRP A 220 10.59 12.85 -17.32
C TRP A 220 10.25 11.92 -16.15
N SER A 221 9.81 10.70 -16.48
CA SER A 221 9.15 9.80 -15.54
C SER A 221 9.93 9.61 -14.22
N PRO A 222 11.26 9.32 -14.21
CA PRO A 222 12.06 9.25 -13.00
C PRO A 222 12.08 10.51 -12.11
N LEU A 223 11.80 11.70 -12.63
CA LEU A 223 11.71 12.93 -11.84
C LEU A 223 10.27 13.26 -11.42
N TYR A 224 9.30 13.11 -12.33
CA TYR A 224 7.87 13.25 -12.03
C TYR A 224 7.45 12.39 -10.83
N ILE A 225 7.91 11.14 -10.82
CA ILE A 225 7.71 10.10 -9.79
C ILE A 225 8.25 10.48 -8.40
N GLY A 226 9.13 11.48 -8.30
CA GLY A 226 9.65 12.03 -7.04
C GLY A 226 8.80 13.16 -6.42
N LEU A 227 7.77 13.66 -7.12
CA LEU A 227 6.94 14.79 -6.68
C LEU A 227 5.87 14.37 -5.66
N TYR A 228 6.30 13.79 -4.52
CA TYR A 228 5.42 13.11 -3.57
C TYR A 228 4.25 13.96 -3.08
N ALA A 229 4.42 15.26 -2.84
CA ALA A 229 3.34 16.18 -2.48
C ALA A 229 2.20 16.17 -3.52
N ARG A 230 2.52 16.32 -4.81
CA ARG A 230 1.54 16.34 -5.93
C ARG A 230 0.78 15.01 -6.05
N HIS A 231 1.41 13.91 -5.65
CA HIS A 231 0.75 12.60 -5.62
C HIS A 231 -0.15 12.46 -4.38
N LEU A 232 0.37 12.74 -3.19
CA LEU A 232 -0.36 12.70 -1.92
C LEU A 232 -1.61 13.59 -1.94
N GLU A 233 -1.55 14.72 -2.62
CA GLU A 233 -2.69 15.64 -2.85
C GLU A 233 -3.90 14.94 -3.50
N ARG A 234 -3.67 13.92 -4.34
CA ARG A 234 -4.75 13.07 -4.90
C ARG A 234 -5.20 11.94 -3.98
N TRP A 235 -4.36 11.51 -3.04
CA TRP A 235 -4.72 10.51 -2.03
C TRP A 235 -5.57 11.13 -0.92
N LEU A 236 -5.22 12.33 -0.47
CA LEU A 236 -5.95 13.08 0.55
C LEU A 236 -7.33 13.58 0.08
N ALA A 237 -7.60 13.58 -1.24
CA ALA A 237 -8.93 13.83 -1.80
C ALA A 237 -9.92 12.65 -1.60
N TYR A 238 -9.43 11.48 -1.16
CA TYR A 238 -10.24 10.28 -0.93
C TYR A 238 -10.04 9.64 0.46
N PHE A 239 -8.91 9.87 1.11
CA PHE A 239 -8.57 9.24 2.40
C PHE A 239 -8.00 10.25 3.40
N PRO A 240 -8.40 10.21 4.68
CA PRO A 240 -7.81 11.06 5.71
C PRO A 240 -6.33 10.69 5.92
N LEU A 241 -5.52 11.65 6.38
CA LEU A 241 -4.08 11.43 6.63
C LEU A 241 -3.83 10.34 7.70
N SER A 242 -4.75 10.15 8.65
CA SER A 242 -4.71 9.04 9.62
C SER A 242 -4.76 7.66 8.95
N GLN A 243 -5.33 7.57 7.74
CA GLN A 243 -5.27 6.38 6.90
C GLN A 243 -3.96 6.29 6.10
N ILE A 244 -2.91 7.08 6.35
CA ILE A 244 -1.67 7.05 5.55
C ILE A 244 -0.42 7.06 6.43
N HIS A 245 0.20 5.89 6.64
CA HIS A 245 1.48 5.78 7.33
C HIS A 245 2.64 5.86 6.36
N PHE A 246 3.59 6.77 6.59
CA PHE A 246 4.76 6.93 5.75
C PHE A 246 5.95 6.20 6.37
N VAL A 247 6.58 5.31 5.59
CA VAL A 247 7.78 4.56 6.02
C VAL A 247 9.00 5.22 5.38
N HIS A 248 10.03 5.47 6.19
CA HIS A 248 11.22 6.19 5.79
C HIS A 248 12.25 5.20 5.23
N GLY A 249 12.40 5.17 3.91
CA GLY A 249 13.21 4.17 3.20
C GLY A 249 14.66 4.12 3.69
N GLU A 250 15.29 5.26 3.95
CA GLU A 250 16.64 5.32 4.51
C GLU A 250 16.72 4.63 5.88
N ARG A 251 15.77 4.92 6.79
CA ARG A 251 15.69 4.24 8.10
C ARG A 251 15.44 2.75 7.95
N LEU A 252 14.65 2.30 6.99
CA LEU A 252 14.40 0.88 6.75
C LEU A 252 15.67 0.11 6.28
N ILE A 253 16.78 0.81 5.96
CA ILE A 253 18.11 0.22 5.75
C ILE A 253 18.92 0.19 7.06
N SER A 254 18.97 1.29 7.81
CA SER A 254 19.81 1.45 9.00
C SER A 254 19.20 0.86 10.28
N ASP A 255 17.88 0.96 10.42
CA ASP A 255 17.02 0.49 11.50
C ASP A 255 15.76 -0.19 10.90
N PRO A 256 15.90 -1.41 10.33
CA PRO A 256 14.76 -2.14 9.80
C PRO A 256 13.77 -2.53 10.90
N ALA A 257 14.23 -2.70 12.14
CA ALA A 257 13.39 -3.13 13.26
C ALA A 257 12.45 -2.02 13.74
N GLY A 258 12.93 -0.79 13.90
CA GLY A 258 12.10 0.34 14.33
C GLY A 258 11.09 0.78 13.28
N GLU A 259 11.45 0.76 11.98
CA GLU A 259 10.47 1.03 10.91
C GLU A 259 9.41 -0.07 10.81
N VAL A 260 9.78 -1.36 10.92
CA VAL A 260 8.79 -2.45 10.95
C VAL A 260 7.96 -2.44 12.25
N GLY A 261 8.53 -2.00 13.37
CA GLY A 261 7.82 -1.71 14.62
C GLY A 261 6.70 -0.69 14.41
N ARG A 262 7.04 0.47 13.83
CA ARG A 262 6.09 1.54 13.49
C ARG A 262 4.95 1.06 12.57
N VAL A 263 5.25 0.15 11.62
CA VAL A 263 4.22 -0.45 10.76
C VAL A 263 3.34 -1.47 11.50
N GLN A 264 3.89 -2.29 12.40
CA GLN A 264 3.10 -3.22 13.22
C GLN A 264 2.09 -2.46 14.10
N ASP A 265 2.54 -1.39 14.78
CA ASP A 265 1.67 -0.51 15.60
C ASP A 265 0.51 0.02 14.78
N PHE A 266 0.82 0.56 13.60
CA PHE A 266 -0.15 1.16 12.71
C PHE A 266 -1.23 0.16 12.31
N LEU A 267 -0.82 -1.05 11.92
CA LEU A 267 -1.74 -2.14 11.58
C LEU A 267 -2.49 -2.70 12.78
N GLY A 268 -2.12 -2.35 14.02
CA GLY A 268 -2.71 -2.93 15.24
C GLY A 268 -2.23 -4.36 15.50
N LEU A 269 -1.08 -4.71 14.93
CA LEU A 269 -0.42 -6.00 15.12
C LEU A 269 0.50 -5.96 16.35
N GLN A 270 0.76 -7.12 16.92
CA GLN A 270 1.78 -7.27 17.95
C GLN A 270 3.18 -6.99 17.36
N ARG A 271 4.09 -6.41 18.15
CA ARG A 271 5.48 -6.17 17.72
C ARG A 271 6.34 -7.44 17.77
N ILE A 272 5.97 -8.45 16.98
CA ILE A 272 6.70 -9.73 16.89
C ILE A 272 8.02 -9.53 16.14
N ILE A 273 8.00 -8.78 15.04
CA ILE A 273 9.17 -8.53 14.21
C ILE A 273 10.05 -7.47 14.89
N THR A 274 11.29 -7.86 15.14
CA THR A 274 12.27 -7.22 16.03
C THR A 274 13.69 -7.34 15.46
N ASP A 275 14.66 -6.62 16.03
CA ASP A 275 16.10 -6.68 15.72
C ASP A 275 16.65 -8.12 15.55
N LYS A 276 16.16 -9.04 16.39
CA LYS A 276 16.52 -10.47 16.38
C LYS A 276 16.31 -11.13 15.01
N HIS A 277 15.37 -10.63 14.21
CA HIS A 277 15.06 -11.15 12.87
C HIS A 277 16.02 -10.67 11.78
N PHE A 278 16.78 -9.61 12.01
CA PHE A 278 17.63 -8.96 10.99
C PHE A 278 19.12 -9.19 11.21
N TYR A 279 19.91 -9.17 10.14
CA TYR A 279 21.37 -9.02 10.22
C TYR A 279 21.87 -8.15 9.06
N PHE A 280 22.93 -7.38 9.28
CA PHE A 280 23.50 -6.53 8.23
C PHE A 280 24.54 -7.30 7.42
N ASN A 281 24.31 -7.47 6.11
CA ASN A 281 25.28 -8.09 5.22
C ASN A 281 26.24 -7.02 4.69
N LYS A 282 27.45 -6.94 5.27
CA LYS A 282 28.48 -5.96 4.90
C LYS A 282 28.81 -5.98 3.40
N THR A 283 28.97 -7.17 2.80
CA THR A 283 29.29 -7.34 1.37
C THR A 283 28.15 -6.87 0.46
N LYS A 284 26.89 -6.96 0.91
CA LYS A 284 25.73 -6.47 0.16
C LYS A 284 25.45 -4.98 0.42
N GLY A 285 25.80 -4.46 1.60
CA GLY A 285 25.46 -3.11 2.04
C GLY A 285 24.00 -2.92 2.48
N PHE A 286 23.29 -4.01 2.82
CA PHE A 286 21.86 -3.97 3.20
C PHE A 286 21.53 -4.98 4.31
N PRO A 287 20.46 -4.73 5.10
CA PRO A 287 19.90 -5.73 6.01
C PRO A 287 19.29 -6.92 5.27
N CYS A 288 19.39 -8.08 5.90
CA CYS A 288 18.87 -9.37 5.45
C CYS A 288 18.17 -10.10 6.62
N LEU A 289 17.39 -11.13 6.33
CA LEU A 289 16.61 -11.89 7.33
C LEU A 289 17.42 -13.07 7.87
N LYS A 290 17.52 -13.21 9.20
CA LYS A 290 18.22 -14.35 9.84
C LYS A 290 17.50 -15.69 9.58
N LYS A 291 16.17 -15.69 9.61
CA LYS A 291 15.28 -16.83 9.31
C LYS A 291 14.00 -16.27 8.64
N PRO A 292 13.73 -16.54 7.35
CA PRO A 292 12.49 -16.14 6.67
C PRO A 292 11.33 -17.11 6.95
N GLU A 293 10.10 -16.69 6.63
CA GLU A 293 8.93 -17.59 6.52
C GLU A 293 9.29 -18.80 5.65
N GLY A 294 9.13 -20.03 6.16
CA GLY A 294 9.35 -21.26 5.41
C GLY A 294 10.81 -21.67 5.13
N SER A 295 11.83 -21.04 5.74
CA SER A 295 13.21 -21.56 5.61
C SER A 295 14.08 -21.41 6.87
N SER A 296 14.92 -22.40 7.12
CA SER A 296 15.94 -22.40 8.19
C SER A 296 17.19 -21.58 7.85
N ARG A 297 17.37 -21.15 6.59
CA ARG A 297 18.56 -20.46 6.10
C ARG A 297 18.36 -18.93 6.01
N PRO A 298 19.39 -18.11 6.29
CA PRO A 298 19.29 -16.65 6.13
C PRO A 298 18.95 -16.23 4.70
N HIS A 299 18.09 -15.22 4.57
CA HIS A 299 17.64 -14.69 3.27
C HIS A 299 18.06 -13.23 3.07
N CYS A 300 18.93 -13.00 2.09
CA CYS A 300 19.18 -11.68 1.52
C CYS A 300 18.38 -11.48 0.24
N LEU A 301 17.86 -10.26 0.05
CA LEU A 301 17.21 -9.86 -1.21
C LEU A 301 18.14 -10.11 -2.42
N GLY A 302 17.58 -10.66 -3.50
CA GLY A 302 18.33 -11.05 -4.70
C GLY A 302 19.07 -9.92 -5.43
N LYS A 303 19.88 -10.30 -6.43
CA LYS A 303 20.78 -9.40 -7.19
C LYS A 303 20.10 -8.15 -7.78
N THR A 304 18.78 -8.20 -8.05
CA THR A 304 17.99 -7.06 -8.57
C THR A 304 17.65 -5.99 -7.52
N LYS A 305 18.05 -6.17 -6.25
CA LYS A 305 17.83 -5.23 -5.14
C LYS A 305 19.19 -4.78 -4.58
N GLY A 306 19.45 -3.47 -4.63
CA GLY A 306 20.77 -2.90 -4.33
C GLY A 306 21.73 -3.00 -5.52
N ARG A 307 21.35 -2.44 -6.68
CA ARG A 307 22.28 -2.23 -7.80
C ARG A 307 23.24 -1.09 -7.47
N THR A 308 24.50 -1.20 -7.88
CA THR A 308 25.42 -0.07 -7.99
C THR A 308 24.80 1.02 -8.86
N HIS A 309 24.81 2.27 -8.41
CA HIS A 309 24.33 3.42 -9.18
C HIS A 309 25.47 4.00 -10.05
N PRO A 310 25.15 4.58 -11.23
CA PRO A 310 26.13 5.37 -11.98
C PRO A 310 26.53 6.61 -11.18
N LYS A 311 27.78 7.08 -11.38
CA LYS A 311 28.25 8.36 -10.83
C LYS A 311 27.65 9.50 -11.65
N ILE A 312 26.87 10.36 -10.99
CA ILE A 312 26.20 11.51 -11.61
C ILE A 312 27.03 12.79 -11.37
N ASP A 313 27.01 13.74 -12.30
CA ASP A 313 27.61 15.07 -12.10
C ASP A 313 26.99 15.79 -10.88
N GLN A 314 27.83 16.23 -9.94
CA GLN A 314 27.40 16.88 -8.70
C GLN A 314 26.68 18.23 -8.94
N LYS A 315 26.93 18.91 -10.07
CA LYS A 315 26.15 20.10 -10.50
C LYS A 315 24.71 19.72 -10.83
N VAL A 316 24.49 18.55 -11.43
CA VAL A 316 23.16 18.00 -11.74
C VAL A 316 22.45 17.56 -10.46
N ILE A 317 23.15 16.89 -9.54
CA ILE A 317 22.62 16.60 -8.20
C ILE A 317 22.21 17.89 -7.49
N GLN A 318 23.03 18.95 -7.55
CA GLN A 318 22.72 20.23 -6.92
C GLN A 318 21.49 20.91 -7.55
N LYS A 319 21.36 20.90 -8.88
CA LYS A 319 20.14 21.39 -9.55
C LYS A 319 18.89 20.58 -9.20
N LEU A 320 19.01 19.27 -9.03
CA LEU A 320 17.91 18.43 -8.55
C LEU A 320 17.56 18.69 -7.08
N ARG A 321 18.52 19.03 -6.21
CA ARG A 321 18.23 19.49 -4.83
C ARG A 321 17.42 20.78 -4.83
N GLU A 322 17.85 21.77 -5.62
CA GLU A 322 17.15 23.05 -5.78
C GLU A 322 15.72 22.87 -6.31
N PHE A 323 15.53 21.97 -7.28
CA PHE A 323 14.22 21.59 -7.81
C PHE A 323 13.32 20.88 -6.77
N TYR A 324 13.84 19.87 -6.06
CA TYR A 324 13.02 19.09 -5.12
C TYR A 324 12.77 19.79 -3.77
N GLN A 325 13.61 20.73 -3.35
CA GLN A 325 13.48 21.40 -2.04
C GLN A 325 12.04 21.90 -1.72
N PRO A 326 11.39 22.74 -2.56
CA PRO A 326 10.02 23.20 -2.27
C PRO A 326 8.99 22.06 -2.27
N HIS A 327 9.17 21.05 -3.13
CA HIS A 327 8.28 19.89 -3.20
C HIS A 327 8.41 18.96 -1.98
N ASN A 328 9.63 18.81 -1.45
CA ASN A 328 9.91 18.08 -0.22
C ASN A 328 9.30 18.80 0.99
N LEU A 329 9.47 20.12 1.08
CA LEU A 329 8.88 20.91 2.17
C LEU A 329 7.34 20.84 2.18
N LYS A 330 6.68 20.97 1.02
CA LYS A 330 5.23 20.74 0.93
C LYS A 330 4.86 19.31 1.35
N PHE A 331 5.64 18.31 0.93
CA PHE A 331 5.40 16.91 1.30
C PHE A 331 5.52 16.67 2.82
N TYR A 332 6.52 17.26 3.49
CA TYR A 332 6.70 17.09 4.93
C TYR A 332 5.56 17.71 5.74
N GLN A 333 5.10 18.89 5.32
CA GLN A 333 3.91 19.54 5.89
C GLN A 333 2.66 18.68 5.71
N MET A 334 2.43 18.14 4.50
CA MET A 334 1.28 17.28 4.20
C MET A 334 1.33 15.90 4.88
N ALA A 335 2.52 15.35 5.13
CA ALA A 335 2.72 14.04 5.75
C ALA A 335 2.85 14.11 7.29
N GLY A 336 2.96 15.31 7.87
CA GLY A 336 3.23 15.49 9.31
C GLY A 336 4.62 14.99 9.75
N MET A 337 5.57 14.82 8.82
CA MET A 337 6.85 14.16 9.07
C MET A 337 7.97 14.72 8.17
N ASP A 338 9.11 15.07 8.77
CA ASP A 338 10.34 15.34 8.02
C ASP A 338 11.15 14.05 7.83
N PHE A 339 11.61 13.81 6.60
CA PHE A 339 12.40 12.64 6.19
C PHE A 339 13.88 12.97 5.99
N GLY A 340 14.33 14.16 6.39
CA GLY A 340 15.74 14.53 6.47
C GLY A 340 16.42 14.80 5.11
N TRP A 341 15.68 14.84 4.00
CA TRP A 341 16.24 15.20 2.67
C TRP A 341 16.44 16.73 2.51
N GLN A 342 16.49 17.46 3.63
CA GLN A 342 16.80 18.90 3.69
C GLN A 342 18.30 19.13 3.61
N TRP A 343 18.82 19.23 2.38
CA TRP A 343 20.23 19.52 2.08
C TRP A 343 20.61 20.98 2.42
N THR A 344 20.59 21.35 3.70
CA THR A 344 20.99 22.69 4.14
C THR A 344 22.48 22.93 3.84
N ARG A 345 22.86 24.18 3.52
CA ARG A 345 24.25 24.58 3.20
C ARG A 345 25.25 24.44 4.39
N ARG A 346 24.87 23.84 5.51
CA ARG A 346 25.68 23.76 6.74
C ARG A 346 26.86 22.79 6.66
N SER A 347 26.94 21.93 5.64
CA SER A 347 28.08 21.04 5.38
C SER A 347 29.32 21.73 4.78
N PHE A 348 29.25 23.04 4.49
CA PHE A 348 30.40 23.87 4.14
C PHE A 348 30.56 25.02 5.13
N ARG A 349 31.19 24.72 6.27
CA ARG A 349 32.08 25.64 6.98
C ARG A 349 33.46 25.00 7.03
N ALA A 350 34.49 25.85 7.10
CA ALA A 350 35.90 25.48 6.94
C ALA A 350 36.40 24.53 8.03
#